data_AF-A0A8J8NI02-F1
#
_entry.id   AF-A0A8J8NI02-F1
#
_cell.length_a   1.000
_cell.length_b   1.000
_cell.length_c   1.000
_cell.angle_alpha   90.00
_cell.angle_beta   90.00
_cell.angle_gamma   90.00
#
_symmetry.space_group_name_H-M   'P 1'
#
loop_
_entity.id
_entity.type
_entity.pdbx_description
1 polymer ?
#
loop_
_entity_poly.entity_id
_entity_poly.type
_entity_poly.pdbx_seq_one_letter_code
_entity_poly.pdbx_strand_id
1 'polypeptide(L)'
;MGNGFYSQDLSYADWFIFNNFQRCHYNYMEQYTPVIIWILICMAYQPLAAGIMGFVYLIGRALYTYGYVDTANKRIYGALMMDLAYLGLFVLALVTVAKWGAGLTTTSEEIIQQ
;
A
#
# COMPACT_ATOMS: atom_id res chain seq x y z
N MET A 1 -8.09 19.36 7.70
CA MET A 1 -6.64 19.35 7.37
C MET A 1 -6.39 20.56 6.47
N GLY A 2 -5.25 21.24 6.60
CA GLY A 2 -4.90 22.44 5.82
C GLY A 2 -5.19 23.81 6.43
N ASN A 3 -5.66 23.92 7.68
CA ASN A 3 -6.08 25.21 8.29
C ASN A 3 -5.17 25.65 9.44
N GLY A 4 -3.87 25.38 9.35
CA GLY A 4 -2.91 25.87 10.34
C GLY A 4 -2.77 27.39 10.31
N PHE A 5 -2.14 27.98 11.32
CA PHE A 5 -1.90 29.43 11.40
C PHE A 5 -1.25 29.96 10.11
N TYR A 6 -0.17 29.32 9.65
CA TYR A 6 0.52 29.66 8.40
C TYR A 6 -0.28 29.36 7.13
N SER A 7 -1.35 28.57 7.21
CA SER A 7 -2.22 28.25 6.07
C SER A 7 -3.23 29.36 5.77
N GLN A 8 -3.46 30.28 6.72
CA GLN A 8 -4.42 31.38 6.61
C GLN A 8 -3.88 32.54 5.76
N ASP A 9 -2.55 32.65 5.65
CA ASP A 9 -1.88 33.70 4.87
C ASP A 9 -1.76 33.34 3.37
N LEU A 10 -2.12 32.12 2.97
CA LEU A 10 -2.06 31.70 1.57
C LEU A 10 -3.26 32.22 0.76
N SER A 11 -3.02 32.46 -0.54
CA SER A 11 -4.10 32.68 -1.49
C SER A 11 -5.03 31.46 -1.54
N TYR A 12 -6.30 31.64 -1.90
CA TYR A 12 -7.26 30.53 -1.99
C TYR A 12 -6.75 29.38 -2.90
N ALA A 13 -6.09 29.73 -4.01
CA ALA A 13 -5.55 28.76 -4.95
C ALA A 13 -4.43 27.92 -4.30
N ASP A 14 -3.49 28.58 -3.61
CA ASP A 14 -2.37 27.89 -2.97
C ASP A 14 -2.83 27.08 -1.76
N TRP A 15 -3.77 27.61 -0.98
CA TRP A 15 -4.41 26.89 0.14
C TRP A 15 -5.12 25.62 -0.35
N PHE A 16 -5.85 25.71 -1.46
CA PHE A 16 -6.55 24.57 -2.05
C PHE A 16 -5.58 23.47 -2.50
N ILE A 17 -4.51 23.84 -3.19
CA ILE A 17 -3.45 22.92 -3.62
C ILE A 17 -2.78 22.28 -2.40
N PHE A 18 -2.41 23.08 -1.40
CA PHE A 18 -1.80 22.59 -0.16
C PHE A 18 -2.68 21.57 0.56
N ASN A 19 -3.97 21.84 0.70
CA ASN A 19 -4.91 20.94 1.35
C ASN A 19 -5.05 19.59 0.61
N ASN A 20 -5.04 19.63 -0.73
CA ASN A 20 -5.07 18.42 -1.54
C ASN A 20 -3.81 17.56 -1.35
N PHE A 21 -2.62 18.18 -1.31
CA PHE A 21 -1.38 17.47 -0.98
C PHE A 21 -1.41 16.86 0.42
N GLN A 22 -1.91 17.60 1.42
CA GLN A 22 -2.05 17.05 2.76
C GLN A 22 -2.98 15.83 2.79
N ARG A 23 -4.13 15.88 2.11
CA ARG A 23 -5.02 14.71 2.03
C ARG A 23 -4.34 13.50 1.40
N CYS A 24 -3.57 13.71 0.33
CA CYS A 24 -2.80 12.63 -0.31
C CYS A 24 -1.76 12.05 0.67
N HIS A 25 -1.09 12.89 1.45
CA HIS A 25 -0.10 12.45 2.44
C HIS A 25 -0.74 11.68 3.61
N TYR A 26 -1.88 12.14 4.14
CA TYR A 26 -2.57 11.41 5.20
C TYR A 26 -3.11 10.06 4.71
N ASN A 27 -3.72 10.02 3.51
CA ASN A 27 -4.09 8.76 2.88
C ASN A 27 -2.86 7.85 2.66
N TYR A 28 -1.70 8.45 2.39
CA TYR A 28 -0.46 7.70 2.31
C TYR A 28 -0.13 6.97 3.62
N MET A 29 -0.13 7.72 4.73
CA MET A 29 0.22 7.22 6.06
C MET A 29 -0.80 6.21 6.61
N GLU A 30 -2.10 6.44 6.38
CA GLU A 30 -3.16 5.52 6.83
C GLU A 30 -3.01 4.11 6.23
N GLN A 31 -2.58 4.03 4.97
CA GLN A 31 -2.42 2.76 4.26
C GLN A 31 -1.00 2.17 4.41
N TYR A 32 0.01 2.99 4.72
CA TYR A 32 1.41 2.56 4.85
C TYR A 32 1.62 1.53 5.96
N THR A 33 1.10 1.83 7.17
CA THR A 33 1.24 0.95 8.34
C THR A 33 0.65 -0.45 8.12
N PRO A 34 -0.61 -0.62 7.68
CA PRO A 34 -1.17 -1.95 7.48
C PRO A 34 -0.47 -2.72 6.35
N VAL A 35 -0.04 -2.06 5.27
CA VAL A 35 0.69 -2.73 4.17
C VAL A 35 1.99 -3.37 4.66
N ILE A 36 2.78 -2.65 5.45
CA ILE A 36 4.04 -3.18 5.97
C ILE A 36 3.78 -4.37 6.88
N ILE A 37 2.80 -4.27 7.77
CA ILE A 37 2.43 -5.37 8.67
C ILE A 37 2.04 -6.61 7.86
N TRP A 38 1.23 -6.47 6.80
CA TRP A 38 0.84 -7.60 5.96
C TRP A 38 2.00 -8.21 5.20
N ILE A 39 2.90 -7.39 4.65
CA ILE A 39 4.12 -7.89 3.99
C ILE A 39 4.96 -8.71 4.98
N LEU A 40 5.20 -8.19 6.19
CA LEU A 40 5.98 -8.88 7.22
C LEU A 40 5.37 -10.23 7.62
N ILE A 41 4.03 -10.29 7.76
CA ILE A 41 3.33 -11.54 8.06
C ILE A 41 3.49 -12.53 6.89
N CYS A 42 3.25 -12.09 5.66
CA CYS A 42 3.33 -12.96 4.48
C CYS A 42 4.75 -13.49 4.22
N MET A 43 5.78 -12.71 4.52
CA MET A 43 7.19 -13.10 4.31
C MET A 43 7.60 -14.34 5.08
N ALA A 44 6.92 -14.68 6.19
CA ALA A 44 7.25 -15.86 6.98
C ALA A 44 7.07 -17.19 6.23
N TYR A 45 6.13 -17.26 5.28
CA TYR A 45 5.81 -18.50 4.54
C TYR A 45 5.83 -18.32 3.02
N GLN A 46 5.67 -17.09 2.53
CA GLN A 46 5.53 -16.79 1.10
C GLN A 46 6.33 -15.54 0.71
N PRO A 47 7.67 -15.53 0.90
CA PRO A 47 8.50 -14.33 0.71
C PRO A 47 8.45 -13.78 -0.72
N LEU A 48 8.44 -14.65 -1.74
CA LEU A 48 8.39 -14.21 -3.14
C LEU A 48 7.05 -13.54 -3.48
N ALA A 49 5.93 -14.12 -3.04
CA ALA A 49 4.60 -13.57 -3.30
C ALA A 49 4.40 -12.23 -2.56
N ALA A 50 4.86 -12.15 -1.31
CA ALA A 50 4.86 -10.91 -0.52
C ALA A 50 5.67 -9.79 -1.19
N GLY A 51 6.87 -10.13 -1.70
CA GLY A 51 7.73 -9.19 -2.41
C GLY A 51 7.12 -8.66 -3.71
N ILE A 52 6.54 -9.53 -4.54
CA ILE A 52 5.88 -9.12 -5.79
C ILE A 52 4.69 -8.21 -5.49
N MET A 53 3.81 -8.60 -4.57
CA MET A 53 2.63 -7.79 -4.23
C MET A 53 3.00 -6.45 -3.59
N GLY A 54 4.02 -6.42 -2.73
CA GLY A 54 4.56 -5.18 -2.18
C GLY A 54 5.13 -4.25 -3.26
N PHE A 55 5.82 -4.81 -4.26
CA PHE A 55 6.35 -4.03 -5.39
C PHE A 55 5.23 -3.48 -6.29
N VAL A 56 4.22 -4.28 -6.58
CA VAL A 56 3.02 -3.85 -7.32
C VAL A 56 2.31 -2.71 -6.59
N TYR A 57 2.18 -2.80 -5.26
CA TYR A 57 1.61 -1.73 -4.44
C TYR A 57 2.45 -0.44 -4.56
N LEU A 58 3.78 -0.52 -4.48
CA LEU A 58 4.67 0.64 -4.63
C LEU A 58 4.55 1.31 -6.01
N ILE A 59 4.46 0.52 -7.09
CA ILE A 59 4.20 1.06 -8.44
C ILE A 59 2.83 1.75 -8.48
N GLY A 60 1.80 1.11 -7.89
CA GLY A 60 0.49 1.71 -7.74
C GLY A 60 0.55 3.07 -7.02
N ARG A 61 1.35 3.20 -5.96
CA ARG A 61 1.57 4.47 -5.22
C ARG A 61 2.21 5.54 -6.10
N ALA A 62 3.22 5.17 -6.88
CA ALA A 62 3.88 6.10 -7.79
C ALA A 62 2.90 6.61 -8.86
N LEU A 63 2.13 5.70 -9.46
CA LEU A 63 1.12 6.03 -10.47
C LEU A 63 -0.05 6.84 -9.90
N TYR A 64 -0.49 6.55 -8.67
CA TYR A 64 -1.53 7.32 -8.00
C TYR A 64 -1.09 8.76 -7.77
N THR A 65 0.12 8.96 -7.24
CA THR A 65 0.69 10.30 -7.00
C THR A 65 0.89 11.07 -8.29
N TYR A 66 1.43 10.42 -9.34
CA TYR A 66 1.61 11.04 -10.65
C TYR A 66 0.27 11.41 -11.30
N GLY A 67 -0.72 10.52 -11.24
CA GLY A 67 -2.07 10.77 -11.72
C GLY A 67 -2.78 11.90 -10.97
N TYR A 68 -2.45 12.10 -9.69
CA TYR A 68 -2.97 13.20 -8.88
C TYR A 68 -2.47 14.57 -9.34
N VAL A 69 -1.25 14.64 -9.89
CA VAL A 69 -0.62 15.87 -10.38
C VAL A 69 -1.10 16.25 -11.78
N ASP A 70 -1.46 15.27 -12.62
CA ASP A 70 -1.81 15.51 -14.03
C ASP A 70 -3.33 15.71 -14.26
N THR A 71 -4.22 14.86 -13.72
CA THR A 71 -5.68 15.03 -13.92
C THR A 71 -6.49 14.22 -12.89
N ALA A 72 -7.51 14.84 -12.27
CA ALA A 72 -8.34 14.22 -11.21
C ALA A 72 -8.96 12.84 -11.56
N ASN A 73 -9.20 12.54 -12.85
CA ASN A 73 -9.74 11.25 -13.29
C ASN A 73 -8.67 10.15 -13.41
N LYS A 74 -7.40 10.50 -13.63
CA LYS A 74 -6.31 9.53 -13.80
C LYS A 74 -5.88 8.88 -12.48
N ARG A 75 -6.31 9.42 -11.34
CA ARG A 75 -6.10 8.83 -10.00
C ARG A 75 -6.71 7.43 -9.86
N ILE A 76 -7.77 7.11 -10.61
CA ILE A 76 -8.55 5.88 -10.45
C ILE A 76 -7.72 4.65 -10.85
N TYR A 77 -6.90 4.75 -11.88
CA TYR A 77 -6.07 3.62 -12.33
C TYR A 77 -5.01 3.24 -11.30
N GLY A 78 -4.34 4.25 -10.72
CA GLY A 78 -3.40 4.04 -9.61
C GLY A 78 -4.11 3.51 -8.36
N ALA A 79 -5.30 4.04 -8.05
CA ALA A 79 -6.09 3.60 -6.91
C ALA A 79 -6.50 2.13 -7.01
N LEU A 80 -7.07 1.72 -8.15
CA LEU A 80 -7.47 0.33 -8.39
C LEU A 80 -6.28 -0.64 -8.29
N MET A 81 -5.12 -0.28 -8.84
CA MET A 81 -3.93 -1.11 -8.76
C MET A 81 -3.43 -1.26 -7.31
N MET A 82 -3.45 -0.18 -6.52
CA MET A 82 -3.09 -0.22 -5.10
C MET A 82 -4.08 -1.03 -4.29
N ASP A 83 -5.37 -0.83 -4.51
CA ASP A 83 -6.43 -1.51 -3.74
C ASP A 83 -6.45 -3.01 -4.03
N LEU A 84 -6.21 -3.41 -5.28
CA LEU A 84 -6.05 -4.82 -5.64
C LEU A 84 -4.81 -5.46 -4.99
N ALA A 85 -3.67 -4.75 -4.99
CA ALA A 85 -2.45 -5.23 -4.33
C ALA A 85 -2.63 -5.31 -2.81
N TYR A 86 -3.32 -4.34 -2.22
CA TYR A 86 -3.68 -4.30 -0.81
C TYR A 86 -4.56 -5.48 -0.43
N LEU A 87 -5.66 -5.71 -1.17
CA LEU A 87 -6.54 -6.87 -0.97
C LEU A 87 -5.79 -8.19 -1.15
N GLY A 88 -4.89 -8.27 -2.14
CA GLY A 88 -4.04 -9.44 -2.37
C GLY A 88 -3.13 -9.74 -1.18
N LEU A 89 -2.47 -8.73 -0.62
CA LEU A 89 -1.65 -8.86 0.59
C LEU A 89 -2.47 -9.30 1.80
N PHE A 90 -3.70 -8.78 1.95
CA PHE A 90 -4.60 -9.20 3.01
C PHE A 90 -4.94 -10.69 2.92
N VAL A 91 -5.32 -11.17 1.72
CA VAL A 91 -5.63 -12.59 1.50
C VAL A 91 -4.41 -13.46 1.73
N LEU A 92 -3.22 -13.06 1.25
CA LEU A 92 -1.97 -13.78 1.50
C LEU A 92 -1.63 -13.84 2.99
N ALA A 93 -1.90 -12.78 3.75
CA ALA A 93 -1.68 -12.77 5.19
C ALA A 93 -2.60 -13.76 5.90
N LEU A 94 -3.88 -13.85 5.50
CA LEU A 94 -4.81 -14.84 6.04
C LEU A 94 -4.38 -16.28 5.71
N VAL A 95 -3.93 -16.53 4.48
CA VAL A 95 -3.40 -17.85 4.06
C VAL A 95 -2.15 -18.20 4.88
N THR A 96 -1.29 -17.23 5.14
CA THR A 96 -0.07 -17.42 5.93
C THR A 96 -0.41 -17.82 7.37
N VAL A 97 -1.37 -17.12 7.99
CA VAL A 97 -1.85 -17.46 9.34
C VAL A 97 -2.51 -18.84 9.36
N ALA A 98 -3.32 -19.18 8.35
CA ALA A 98 -3.95 -20.49 8.25
C ALA A 98 -2.93 -21.64 8.12
N LYS A 99 -1.89 -21.46 7.31
CA LYS A 99 -0.78 -22.42 7.17
C LYS A 99 -0.04 -22.63 8.48
N TRP A 100 0.24 -21.53 9.20
CA TRP A 100 0.87 -21.59 10.51
C TRP A 100 0.02 -22.36 11.52
N GLY A 101 -1.29 -22.06 11.61
CA GLY A 101 -2.21 -22.76 12.52
C GLY A 101 -2.43 -24.23 12.17
N ALA A 102 -2.35 -24.59 10.89
CA ALA A 102 -2.43 -25.98 10.43
C ALA A 102 -1.13 -26.78 10.61
N GLY A 103 -0.04 -26.16 11.07
CA GLY A 103 1.27 -26.81 11.17
C GLY A 103 1.89 -27.16 9.81
N LEU A 104 1.35 -26.61 8.71
CA LEU A 104 1.88 -26.76 7.36
C LEU A 104 3.05 -25.79 7.17
N THR A 105 4.07 -25.91 8.01
CA THR A 105 5.38 -25.35 7.71
C THR A 105 5.97 -26.20 6.61
N THR A 106 6.26 -25.60 5.45
CA THR A 106 7.14 -26.21 4.45
C THR A 106 8.47 -26.43 5.17
N THR A 107 8.67 -27.62 5.71
CA THR A 107 9.93 -28.04 6.29
C THR A 107 10.97 -27.86 5.20
N SER A 108 12.13 -27.32 5.54
CA SER A 108 13.28 -27.18 4.64
C SER A 108 13.68 -28.47 3.92
N GLU A 109 13.11 -29.61 4.31
CA GLU A 109 13.25 -30.93 3.71
C GLU A 109 12.63 -31.03 2.30
N GLU A 110 11.55 -30.31 1.97
CA GLU A 110 10.94 -30.35 0.63
C GLU A 110 11.75 -29.56 -0.42
N ILE A 111 12.49 -28.54 0.02
CA ILE A 111 13.34 -27.70 -0.85
C ILE A 111 14.62 -28.44 -1.26
N ILE A 112 15.06 -29.43 -0.50
CA ILE A 112 16.28 -30.21 -0.79
C ILE A 112 16.00 -31.37 -1.76
N GLN A 113 14.72 -31.73 -2.00
CA GLN A 113 14.33 -32.83 -2.89
C GLN A 113 13.83 -32.39 -4.28
N GLN A 114 13.81 -31.10 -4.61
CA GLN A 114 13.54 -30.56 -5.95
C GLN A 114 14.80 -30.00 -6.59
#